data_AF-A0A2V9XUS1-F1
#
_entry.id   AF-A0A2V9XUS1-F1
#
_cell.length_a   1.000
_cell.length_b   1.000
_cell.length_c   1.000
_cell.angle_alpha   90.00
_cell.angle_beta   90.00
_cell.angle_gamma   90.00
#
_symmetry.space_group_name_H-M   'P 1'
#
loop_
_entity.id
_entity.type
_entity.pdbx_description
1 polymer ?
#
loop_
_entity_poly.entity_id
_entity_poly.type
_entity_poly.pdbx_seq_one_letter_code
_entity_poly.pdbx_strand_id
1 'polypeptide(L)'
;MVFTESTPISLKPDKSAKKQRQAWCRARTKAGRPCQAPAVERGLCFFHANPERLAELGRQGGRKNRRWKPEPPGVTQKPLKSVADVGALLEETINKIRSGPFDLRAANAIGFLAGNLLKALEKGRTEQRLAHLEALVGCKGGADIEAFDFRSVKEQTHEEPSAATEGD
;
A
#
# COMPACT_ATOMS: atom_id res chain seq x y z
N MET A 1 -39.80 5.30 33.69
CA MET A 1 -38.55 5.13 32.92
C MET A 1 -37.45 4.70 33.86
N VAL A 2 -37.04 3.42 33.85
CA VAL A 2 -35.67 3.05 34.25
C VAL A 2 -35.30 1.82 33.44
N PHE A 3 -34.30 1.97 32.57
CA PHE A 3 -33.77 0.96 31.69
C PHE A 3 -32.92 -0.02 32.51
N THR A 4 -33.22 -1.32 32.47
CA THR A 4 -32.33 -2.33 33.04
C THR A 4 -31.22 -2.61 32.03
N GLU A 5 -30.01 -2.19 32.37
CA GLU A 5 -28.80 -2.38 31.60
C GLU A 5 -28.48 -3.89 31.46
N SER A 6 -28.48 -4.37 30.22
CA SER A 6 -28.02 -5.72 29.90
C SER A 6 -26.50 -5.80 30.04
N THR A 7 -26.03 -6.52 31.06
CA THR A 7 -24.61 -6.84 31.27
C THR A 7 -24.06 -7.68 30.10
N PRO A 8 -22.88 -7.35 29.55
CA PRO A 8 -22.29 -8.12 28.46
C PRO A 8 -21.71 -9.43 28.99
N ILE A 9 -22.22 -10.55 28.47
CA ILE A 9 -21.74 -11.90 28.80
C ILE A 9 -20.33 -12.07 28.23
N SER A 10 -19.33 -12.07 29.12
CA SER A 10 -17.94 -12.35 28.80
C SER A 10 -17.68 -13.85 28.92
N LEU A 11 -17.69 -14.55 27.79
CA LEU A 11 -17.32 -15.98 27.72
C LEU A 11 -15.79 -16.09 27.62
N LYS A 12 -15.09 -16.04 28.75
CA LYS A 12 -13.72 -16.56 28.81
C LYS A 12 -13.80 -18.08 28.99
N PRO A 13 -13.12 -18.88 28.17
CA PRO A 13 -13.07 -20.33 28.38
C PRO A 13 -12.09 -20.66 29.51
N ASP A 14 -12.58 -21.39 30.53
CA ASP A 14 -11.76 -21.87 31.63
C ASP A 14 -10.73 -22.91 31.16
N LYS A 15 -9.46 -22.64 31.46
CA LYS A 15 -8.27 -23.36 30.97
C LYS A 15 -8.03 -24.71 31.65
N SER A 16 -9.08 -25.43 32.05
CA SER A 16 -8.95 -26.69 32.79
C SER A 16 -9.98 -27.73 32.37
N ALA A 17 -9.92 -28.19 31.11
CA ALA A 17 -10.68 -29.37 30.68
C ALA A 17 -9.77 -30.32 29.91
N LYS A 18 -9.20 -31.28 30.65
CA LYS A 18 -8.60 -32.53 30.14
C LYS A 18 -9.49 -33.11 29.03
N LYS A 19 -8.89 -33.34 27.85
CA LYS A 19 -9.30 -34.17 26.70
C LYS A 19 -10.60 -34.99 26.88
N GLN A 20 -11.74 -34.32 27.01
CA GLN A 20 -13.03 -34.96 26.78
C GLN A 20 -13.19 -35.08 25.27
N ARG A 21 -13.54 -36.28 24.78
CA ARG A 21 -13.95 -36.46 23.38
C ARG A 21 -14.98 -35.37 23.09
N GLN A 22 -14.62 -34.38 22.28
CA GLN A 22 -15.46 -33.21 22.04
C GLN A 22 -16.79 -33.72 21.52
N ALA A 23 -17.82 -33.69 22.36
CA ALA A 23 -19.13 -34.15 21.97
C ALA A 23 -19.58 -33.28 20.80
N TRP A 24 -20.01 -33.88 19.70
CA TRP A 24 -20.59 -33.11 18.59
C TRP A 24 -22.01 -32.68 18.93
N CYS A 25 -22.45 -31.58 18.32
CA CYS A 25 -23.81 -31.09 18.44
C CYS A 25 -24.82 -32.13 17.96
N ARG A 26 -25.80 -32.45 18.82
CA ARG A 26 -26.85 -33.45 18.51
C ARG A 26 -27.93 -32.96 17.54
N ALA A 27 -28.02 -31.65 17.30
CA ALA A 27 -29.01 -31.06 16.39
C ALA A 27 -28.68 -31.27 14.90
N ARG A 28 -29.71 -31.12 14.05
CA ARG A 28 -29.60 -31.10 12.59
C ARG A 28 -29.61 -29.67 12.07
N THR A 29 -28.81 -29.45 11.03
CA THR A 29 -28.81 -28.20 10.26
C THR A 29 -30.14 -28.02 9.51
N LYS A 30 -30.43 -26.80 9.02
CA LYS A 30 -31.60 -26.54 8.16
C LYS A 30 -31.65 -27.42 6.89
N ALA A 31 -30.48 -27.87 6.42
CA ALA A 31 -30.35 -28.81 5.30
C ALA A 31 -30.53 -30.29 5.69
N GLY A 32 -30.97 -30.58 6.92
CA GLY A 32 -31.26 -31.93 7.41
C GLY A 32 -30.04 -32.77 7.81
N ARG A 33 -28.82 -32.29 7.55
CA ARG A 33 -27.54 -32.95 7.92
C ARG A 33 -27.21 -32.77 9.40
N PRO A 34 -26.54 -33.75 10.06
CA PRO A 34 -26.08 -33.59 11.45
C PRO A 34 -25.09 -32.45 11.59
N CYS A 35 -25.18 -31.70 12.70
CA CYS A 35 -24.28 -30.59 12.95
C CYS A 35 -22.89 -31.08 13.37
N GLN A 36 -21.85 -30.67 12.64
CA GLN A 36 -20.47 -31.06 12.91
C GLN A 36 -19.76 -30.17 13.94
N ALA A 37 -20.43 -29.12 14.43
CA ALA A 37 -19.85 -28.21 15.42
C ALA A 37 -19.73 -28.89 16.79
N PRO A 38 -18.70 -28.56 17.59
CA PRO A 38 -18.57 -29.07 18.95
C PRO A 38 -19.75 -28.58 19.81
N ALA A 39 -20.25 -29.47 20.65
CA ALA A 39 -21.23 -29.16 21.67
C ALA A 39 -20.55 -28.37 22.79
N VAL A 40 -21.23 -27.32 23.26
CA VAL A 40 -20.75 -26.45 24.32
C VAL A 40 -21.61 -26.66 25.57
N GLU A 41 -22.92 -26.47 25.44
CA GLU A 41 -23.88 -26.65 26.53
C GLU A 41 -25.02 -27.57 26.08
N ARG A 42 -25.51 -28.40 27.00
CA ARG A 42 -26.67 -29.29 26.80
C ARG A 42 -26.56 -30.21 25.56
N GLY A 43 -25.35 -30.52 25.09
CA GLY A 43 -25.12 -31.35 23.91
C GLY A 43 -25.42 -30.65 22.56
N LEU A 44 -25.55 -29.33 22.55
CA LEU A 44 -25.76 -28.50 21.37
C LEU A 44 -24.58 -27.56 21.13
N CYS A 45 -24.34 -27.17 19.86
CA CYS A 45 -23.40 -26.10 19.56
C CYS A 45 -23.97 -24.74 19.96
N PHE A 46 -23.11 -23.75 20.10
CA PHE A 46 -23.49 -22.38 20.51
C PHE A 46 -24.69 -21.81 19.72
N PHE A 47 -24.72 -22.05 18.41
CA PHE A 47 -25.77 -21.53 17.51
C PHE A 47 -27.10 -22.30 17.58
N HIS A 48 -27.08 -23.59 17.91
CA HIS A 48 -28.31 -24.36 18.15
C HIS A 48 -28.85 -24.16 19.57
N ALA A 49 -27.98 -23.84 20.52
CA ALA A 49 -28.39 -23.46 21.88
C ALA A 49 -28.99 -22.04 21.93
N ASN A 50 -28.57 -21.14 21.03
CA ASN A 50 -28.99 -19.72 21.00
C ASN A 50 -29.35 -19.29 19.55
N PRO A 51 -30.48 -19.74 19.00
CA PRO A 51 -30.87 -19.45 17.62
C PRO A 51 -31.05 -17.95 17.33
N GLU A 52 -31.45 -17.16 18.33
CA GLU A 52 -31.62 -15.72 18.26
C GLU A 52 -30.29 -14.96 18.09
N ARG A 53 -29.18 -15.52 18.57
CA ARG A 53 -27.84 -14.91 18.49
C ARG A 53 -27.11 -15.22 17.18
N LEU A 54 -27.57 -16.20 16.41
CA LEU A 54 -26.93 -16.61 15.15
C LEU A 54 -26.92 -15.46 14.13
N ALA A 55 -28.06 -14.77 13.96
CA ALA A 55 -28.16 -13.65 13.04
C ALA A 55 -27.24 -12.48 13.44
N GLU A 56 -27.20 -12.15 14.73
CA GLU A 56 -26.36 -11.06 15.24
C GLU A 56 -24.87 -11.35 15.10
N LEU A 57 -24.41 -12.53 15.50
CA LEU A 57 -23.00 -12.90 15.38
C LEU A 57 -22.58 -13.09 13.92
N GLY A 58 -23.48 -13.56 13.05
CA GLY A 58 -23.26 -13.59 11.60
C GLY A 58 -23.04 -12.18 11.03
N ARG A 59 -23.88 -11.20 11.43
CA ARG A 59 -23.70 -9.80 11.06
C ARG A 59 -22.38 -9.24 11.60
N GLN A 60 -22.05 -9.51 12.86
CA GLN A 60 -20.82 -9.02 13.49
C GLN A 60 -19.57 -9.61 12.82
N GLY A 61 -19.57 -10.91 12.52
CA GLY A 61 -18.49 -11.59 11.78
C GLY A 61 -18.34 -11.04 10.36
N GLY A 62 -19.46 -10.83 9.66
CA GLY A 62 -19.47 -10.18 8.35
C GLY A 62 -18.90 -8.76 8.38
N ARG A 63 -19.26 -7.95 9.38
CA ARG A 63 -18.71 -6.59 9.56
C ARG A 63 -17.21 -6.60 9.86
N LYS A 64 -16.73 -7.55 10.67
CA LYS A 64 -15.30 -7.70 10.98
C LYS A 64 -14.48 -8.21 9.80
N ASN A 65 -15.08 -9.04 8.92
CA ASN A 65 -14.42 -9.54 7.70
C ASN A 65 -14.50 -8.55 6.52
N ARG A 66 -15.14 -7.38 6.68
CA ARG A 66 -15.04 -6.32 5.66
C ARG A 66 -13.59 -5.83 5.65
N ARG A 67 -12.84 -6.25 4.62
CA ARG A 67 -11.47 -5.79 4.35
C ARG A 67 -11.40 -4.29 4.10
N TRP A 68 -12.53 -3.69 3.72
CA TRP A 68 -12.66 -2.25 3.53
C TRP A 68 -13.41 -1.63 4.72
N LYS A 69 -12.68 -0.94 5.59
CA LYS A 69 -13.31 0.02 6.49
C LYS A 69 -13.59 1.28 5.66
N PRO A 70 -14.78 1.89 5.76
CA PRO A 70 -15.01 3.18 5.13
C PRO A 70 -13.92 4.14 5.61
N GLU A 71 -13.36 4.88 4.66
CA GLU A 71 -12.30 5.85 4.90
C GLU A 71 -12.75 6.80 6.02
N PRO A 72 -11.90 7.04 7.05
CA PRO A 72 -12.24 8.01 8.06
C PRO A 72 -12.48 9.37 7.39
N PRO A 73 -13.57 10.07 7.74
CA PRO A 73 -13.86 11.37 7.15
C PRO A 73 -12.69 12.33 7.41
N GLY A 74 -12.13 12.92 6.34
CA GLY A 74 -11.07 13.94 6.45
C GLY A 74 -9.77 13.66 5.70
N VAL A 75 -9.65 12.58 4.93
CA VAL A 75 -8.51 12.43 4.01
C VAL A 75 -8.72 13.33 2.80
N THR A 76 -8.15 14.53 2.85
CA THR A 76 -8.11 15.43 1.70
C THR A 76 -7.21 14.80 0.62
N GLN A 77 -7.77 14.55 -0.56
CA GLN A 77 -6.99 14.08 -1.70
C GLN A 77 -5.96 15.15 -2.09
N LYS A 78 -4.68 14.79 -2.08
CA LYS A 78 -3.60 15.67 -2.54
C LYS A 78 -3.30 15.38 -4.01
N PRO A 79 -3.35 16.39 -4.90
CA PRO A 79 -2.88 16.20 -6.27
C PRO A 79 -1.37 15.97 -6.27
N LEU A 80 -0.91 14.97 -7.02
CA LEU A 80 0.52 14.65 -7.18
C LEU A 80 0.92 14.95 -8.63
N LYS A 81 1.12 16.24 -8.95
CA LYS A 81 1.40 16.69 -10.32
C LYS A 81 2.89 16.97 -10.56
N SER A 82 3.64 17.16 -9.49
CA SER A 82 5.05 17.51 -9.53
C SER A 82 5.88 16.61 -8.62
N VAL A 83 7.21 16.64 -8.83
CA VAL A 83 8.18 15.96 -7.97
C VAL A 83 8.12 16.49 -6.54
N ALA A 84 7.85 17.79 -6.37
CA ALA A 84 7.69 18.42 -5.06
C ALA A 84 6.48 17.86 -4.30
N ASP A 85 5.35 17.64 -4.99
CA ASP A 85 4.14 17.07 -4.39
C ASP A 85 4.40 15.63 -3.90
N VAL A 86 5.14 14.84 -4.69
CA VAL A 86 5.53 13.48 -4.31
C VAL A 86 6.49 13.49 -3.12
N GLY A 87 7.43 14.43 -3.09
CA GLY A 87 8.33 14.64 -1.94
C GLY A 87 7.56 14.93 -0.65
N ALA A 88 6.61 15.88 -0.71
CA ALA A 88 5.78 16.24 0.44
C ALA A 88 4.91 15.07 0.94
N LEU A 89 4.38 14.24 0.02
CA LEU A 89 3.65 13.03 0.38
C LEU A 89 4.55 12.02 1.10
N LEU A 90 5.76 11.78 0.59
CA LEU A 90 6.70 10.83 1.18
C LEU A 90 7.18 11.31 2.55
N GLU A 91 7.45 12.60 2.71
CA GLU A 91 7.79 13.21 3.99
C GLU A 91 6.69 13.00 5.03
N GLU A 92 5.43 13.30 4.68
CA GLU A 92 4.28 13.07 5.56
C GLU A 92 4.16 11.58 5.93
N THR A 93 4.36 10.69 4.95
CA THR A 93 4.28 9.24 5.15
C THR A 93 5.39 8.75 6.09
N ILE A 94 6.63 9.23 5.92
CA ILE A 94 7.76 8.91 6.80
C ILE A 94 7.47 9.38 8.23
N ASN A 95 6.97 10.61 8.40
CA ASN A 95 6.64 11.13 9.72
C ASN A 95 5.53 10.30 10.39
N LYS A 96 4.49 9.89 9.65
CA LYS A 96 3.43 9.01 10.16
C LYS A 96 3.97 7.63 10.58
N ILE A 97 4.87 7.04 9.79
CA ILE A 97 5.51 5.76 10.15
C ILE A 97 6.30 5.89 11.44
N ARG A 98 7.03 7.01 11.61
CA ARG A 98 7.83 7.29 12.82
C ARG A 98 6.95 7.54 14.05
N SER A 99 5.77 8.10 13.89
CA SER A 99 4.81 8.38 14.98
C SER A 99 4.06 7.14 15.51
N GLY A 100 4.20 5.97 14.87
CA GLY A 100 3.55 4.73 15.32
C GLY A 100 2.13 4.53 14.78
N PRO A 101 1.39 3.54 15.32
CA PRO A 101 0.98 2.37 14.55
C PRO A 101 0.53 2.70 13.11
N PHE A 102 1.45 2.49 12.17
CA PHE A 102 1.22 2.67 10.74
C PHE A 102 1.24 1.32 10.03
N ASP A 103 0.40 1.14 9.02
CA ASP A 103 0.43 -0.08 8.21
C ASP A 103 1.65 -0.06 7.27
N LEU A 104 2.68 -0.85 7.61
CA LEU A 104 3.89 -0.97 6.80
C LEU A 104 3.62 -1.51 5.39
N ARG A 105 2.55 -2.28 5.19
CA ARG A 105 2.16 -2.73 3.84
C ARG A 105 1.63 -1.56 3.01
N ALA A 106 0.85 -0.69 3.63
CA ALA A 106 0.40 0.55 3.00
C ALA A 106 1.59 1.47 2.67
N ALA A 107 2.55 1.61 3.60
CA ALA A 107 3.78 2.38 3.36
C ALA A 107 4.56 1.89 2.12
N ASN A 108 4.77 0.57 2.03
CA ASN A 108 5.48 -0.02 0.89
C ASN A 108 4.74 0.20 -0.43
N ALA A 109 3.40 0.06 -0.43
CA ALA A 109 2.59 0.35 -1.60
C ALA A 109 2.71 1.82 -2.02
N ILE A 110 2.68 2.76 -1.07
CA ILE A 110 2.86 4.20 -1.34
C ILE A 110 4.23 4.45 -1.97
N GLY A 111 5.31 3.90 -1.41
CA GLY A 111 6.66 4.07 -1.95
C GLY A 111 6.79 3.52 -3.38
N PHE A 112 6.21 2.35 -3.64
CA PHE A 112 6.21 1.76 -4.99
C PHE A 112 5.43 2.61 -6.00
N LEU A 113 4.23 3.08 -5.64
CA LEU A 113 3.42 3.93 -6.51
C LEU A 113 4.08 5.30 -6.75
N ALA A 114 4.66 5.90 -5.71
CA ALA A 114 5.41 7.15 -5.82
C ALA A 114 6.59 7.03 -6.80
N GLY A 115 7.35 5.94 -6.73
CA GLY A 115 8.44 5.67 -7.68
C GLY A 115 7.96 5.53 -9.13
N ASN A 116 6.83 4.87 -9.36
CA ASN A 116 6.23 4.79 -10.71
C ASN A 116 5.74 6.16 -11.21
N LEU A 117 5.15 6.97 -10.33
CA LEU A 117 4.70 8.31 -10.68
C LEU A 117 5.88 9.23 -11.06
N LEU A 118 6.97 9.20 -10.30
CA LEU A 118 8.18 9.99 -10.63
C LEU A 118 8.71 9.64 -12.02
N LYS A 119 8.82 8.35 -12.34
CA LYS A 119 9.22 7.89 -13.68
C LYS A 119 8.28 8.39 -14.78
N ALA A 120 6.98 8.37 -14.54
CA ALA A 120 6.00 8.87 -15.51
C ALA A 120 6.14 10.38 -15.73
N LEU A 121 6.37 11.16 -14.66
CA LEU A 121 6.60 12.61 -14.75
C LEU A 121 7.90 12.94 -15.51
N GLU A 122 8.98 12.21 -15.25
CA GLU A 122 10.26 12.37 -15.95
C GLU A 122 10.15 12.01 -17.43
N LYS A 123 9.45 10.91 -17.75
CA LYS A 123 9.18 10.49 -19.12
C LYS A 123 8.42 11.57 -19.90
N GLY A 124 7.35 12.11 -19.32
CA GLY A 124 6.56 13.18 -19.96
C GLY A 124 7.39 14.44 -20.24
N ARG A 125 8.26 14.86 -19.31
CA ARG A 125 9.17 16.01 -19.55
C ARG A 125 10.17 15.73 -20.67
N THR A 126 10.67 14.50 -20.73
CA THR A 126 11.63 14.09 -21.77
C THR A 126 10.96 14.07 -23.13
N GLU A 127 9.77 13.48 -23.23
CA GLU A 127 8.94 13.49 -24.45
C GLU A 127 8.61 14.91 -24.91
N GLN A 128 8.30 15.82 -23.98
CA GLN A 128 8.05 17.23 -24.31
C GLN A 128 9.30 17.92 -24.88
N ARG A 129 10.48 17.68 -24.29
CA ARG A 129 11.74 18.24 -24.79
C ARG A 129 12.10 17.67 -26.16
N LEU A 130 11.88 16.36 -26.37
CA LEU A 130 12.09 15.70 -27.66
C LEU A 130 11.16 16.30 -28.72
N ALA A 131 9.86 16.38 -28.45
CA ALA A 131 8.90 16.99 -29.38
C ALA A 131 9.25 18.44 -29.73
N HIS A 132 9.74 19.22 -28.77
CA HIS A 132 10.21 20.58 -29.02
C HIS A 132 11.47 20.61 -29.93
N LEU A 133 12.43 19.72 -29.69
CA LEU A 133 13.62 19.61 -30.54
C LEU A 133 13.27 19.11 -31.94
N GLU A 134 12.42 18.09 -32.06
CA GLU A 134 11.91 17.56 -33.31
C GLU A 134 11.15 18.63 -34.11
N ALA A 135 10.35 19.47 -33.44
CA ALA A 135 9.70 20.60 -34.11
C ALA A 135 10.72 21.62 -34.64
N LEU A 136 11.76 21.94 -33.87
CA LEU A 136 12.81 22.86 -34.32
C LEU A 136 13.65 22.29 -35.47
N VAL A 137 13.97 21.00 -35.43
CA VAL A 137 14.73 20.31 -36.48
C VAL A 137 13.86 20.10 -37.73
N GLY A 138 12.60 19.70 -37.57
CA GLY A 138 11.64 19.57 -38.67
C GLY A 138 11.33 20.89 -39.36
N CYS A 139 11.35 22.01 -38.63
CA CYS A 139 11.25 23.35 -39.22
C CYS A 139 12.54 23.85 -39.88
N LYS A 140 13.71 23.22 -39.61
CA LYS A 140 15.02 23.62 -40.16
C LYS A 140 15.58 22.64 -41.20
N GLY A 141 15.00 21.46 -41.36
CA GLY A 141 15.56 20.34 -42.13
C GLY A 141 14.75 19.94 -43.35
N GLY A 142 14.52 20.88 -44.27
CA GLY A 142 14.43 20.57 -45.70
C GLY A 142 15.81 20.61 -46.40
N ALA A 143 16.87 20.95 -45.65
CA ALA A 143 18.25 20.92 -46.14
C ALA A 143 19.13 20.22 -45.09
N ASP A 144 19.62 19.04 -45.48
CA ASP A 144 20.86 18.40 -45.03
C ASP A 144 20.98 18.06 -43.52
N ILE A 145 20.26 17.02 -43.08
CA ILE A 145 20.67 16.26 -41.89
C ILE A 145 21.78 15.31 -42.35
N GLU A 146 23.00 15.81 -42.53
CA GLU A 146 24.16 14.95 -42.71
C GLU A 146 24.46 14.17 -41.42
N ALA A 147 24.85 12.90 -41.60
CA ALA A 147 25.13 11.94 -40.54
C ALA A 147 26.19 12.48 -39.57
N PHE A 148 25.82 12.62 -38.30
CA PHE A 148 26.72 13.06 -37.23
C PHE A 148 27.76 11.97 -36.95
N ASP A 149 28.95 12.09 -37.54
CA ASP A 149 30.06 11.16 -37.33
C ASP A 149 30.81 11.55 -36.03
N PHE A 150 30.70 10.72 -35.00
CA PHE A 150 31.37 10.92 -33.72
C PHE A 150 32.88 10.68 -33.87
N ARG A 151 33.64 11.75 -34.11
CA ARG A 151 35.09 11.66 -34.29
C ARG A 151 35.78 11.55 -32.92
N SER A 152 36.25 10.35 -32.60
CA SER A 152 37.07 10.06 -31.41
C SER A 152 38.29 10.97 -31.37
N VAL A 153 38.41 11.77 -30.31
CA VAL A 153 39.54 12.68 -30.08
C VAL A 153 40.82 11.86 -29.90
N LYS A 154 41.86 12.16 -30.71
CA LYS A 154 43.23 11.73 -30.42
C LYS A 154 43.91 12.81 -29.60
N GLU A 155 44.38 12.42 -28.43
CA GLU A 155 45.24 13.16 -27.51
C GLU A 155 46.44 13.77 -28.24
N GLN A 156 46.63 15.08 -28.10
CA GLN A 156 47.86 15.77 -28.47
C GLN A 156 48.45 16.40 -27.21
N THR A 157 49.51 15.77 -26.73
CA THR A 157 50.54 16.30 -25.84
C THR A 157 51.07 17.61 -26.40
N HIS A 158 51.09 18.67 -25.58
CA HIS A 158 51.97 19.81 -25.81
C HIS A 158 52.84 20.02 -24.58
N GLU A 159 54.14 19.85 -24.81
CA GLU A 159 55.24 20.18 -23.91
C GLU A 159 55.28 21.68 -23.56
N GLU A 160 55.67 21.89 -22.31
CA GLU A 160 56.36 22.99 -21.61
C GLU A 160 56.12 24.47 -21.95
N PRO A 161 56.01 25.28 -20.88
CA PRO A 161 56.86 26.44 -20.73
C PRO A 161 57.60 26.43 -19.38
N SER A 162 58.91 26.64 -19.37
CA SER A 162 59.61 27.03 -18.15
C SER A 162 60.74 28.01 -18.44
N ALA A 163 60.73 29.08 -17.65
CA ALA A 163 61.62 30.21 -17.67
C ALA A 163 62.81 30.00 -16.70
N ALA A 164 63.96 30.60 -17.01
CA ALA A 164 65.03 30.93 -16.06
C ALA A 164 65.95 31.97 -16.74
N THR A 165 65.85 33.26 -16.41
CA THR A 165 66.60 34.04 -15.39
C THR A 165 68.06 34.32 -15.72
N GLU A 166 68.38 35.62 -15.68
CA GLU A 166 69.67 36.31 -15.82
C GLU A 166 70.69 35.93 -14.72
N GLY A 167 71.98 36.11 -15.02
CA GLY A 167 73.06 36.13 -14.02
C GLY A 167 74.44 36.16 -14.68
N ASP A 168 75.11 37.32 -14.58
CA ASP A 168 76.52 37.60 -14.89
C ASP A 168 77.37 37.41 -13.62
#